data_AF-A0A9E2Y0M8-F1
#
_entry.id   AF-A0A9E2Y0M8-F1
#
_cell.length_a   1.000
_cell.length_b   1.000
_cell.length_c   1.000
_cell.angle_alpha   90.00
_cell.angle_beta   90.00
_cell.angle_gamma   90.00
#
_symmetry.space_group_name_H-M   'P 1'
#
loop_
_entity.id
_entity.type
_entity.pdbx_description
1 polymer ?
#
loop_
_entity_poly.entity_id
_entity_poly.type
_entity_poly.pdbx_seq_one_letter_code
_entity_poly.pdbx_strand_id
1 'polypeptide(L)'
;MKRPAALLPIVLALGAIILAPVAGAQAENSREEGPTEIEKCRTIDKPGSYKLVNNLTATAGGDCLNITASFVTIDLAGFSISGPSSNPAGTAITAGTHTTDIAVRNGSISFFSSGVSLGGDGSIVEGLRVSGFGVVTADVAISANGIVKGNTVFAFAGGGPPANGVGISATGVVTGNLVDGARHGGMQ
;
A
#
# COMPACT_ATOMS: atom_id res chain seq x y z
N MET A 1 -29.07 -92.05 -22.87
CA MET A 1 -30.17 -91.86 -21.91
C MET A 1 -29.90 -90.60 -21.08
N LYS A 2 -30.85 -89.65 -21.12
CA LYS A 2 -31.16 -88.55 -20.17
C LYS A 2 -30.03 -87.59 -19.73
N ARG A 3 -30.15 -86.32 -20.18
CA ARG A 3 -29.67 -85.12 -19.44
C ARG A 3 -30.59 -84.86 -18.22
N PRO A 4 -30.03 -84.34 -17.12
CA PRO A 4 -30.41 -83.02 -16.58
C PRO A 4 -29.16 -82.22 -16.16
N ALA A 5 -28.97 -80.94 -16.51
CA ALA A 5 -29.58 -79.70 -16.02
C ALA A 5 -29.05 -79.22 -14.64
N ALA A 6 -28.20 -78.18 -14.71
CA ALA A 6 -27.95 -77.04 -13.80
C ALA A 6 -27.46 -77.25 -12.35
N LEU A 7 -26.39 -76.53 -11.98
CA LEU A 7 -26.41 -75.42 -10.99
C LEU A 7 -24.97 -74.91 -10.74
N LEU A 8 -24.75 -73.61 -11.01
CA LEU A 8 -23.52 -72.88 -10.66
C LEU A 8 -23.45 -72.63 -9.14
N PRO A 9 -22.27 -72.72 -8.51
CA PRO A 9 -21.98 -71.95 -7.31
C PRO A 9 -21.26 -70.64 -7.68
N ILE A 10 -21.96 -69.52 -7.47
CA ILE A 10 -21.37 -68.17 -7.42
C ILE A 10 -20.53 -68.10 -6.15
N VAL A 11 -19.21 -67.96 -6.30
CA VAL A 11 -18.29 -67.73 -5.18
C VAL A 11 -18.40 -66.26 -4.78
N LEU A 12 -19.13 -65.96 -3.70
CA LEU A 12 -19.09 -64.68 -3.01
C LEU A 12 -17.79 -64.60 -2.19
N ALA A 13 -16.79 -63.89 -2.69
CA ALA A 13 -15.65 -63.49 -1.87
C ALA A 13 -16.04 -62.24 -1.06
N LEU A 14 -16.15 -62.36 0.25
CA LEU A 14 -16.16 -61.21 1.17
C LEU A 14 -14.76 -60.57 1.15
N GLY A 15 -14.61 -59.49 0.38
CA GLY A 15 -13.48 -58.58 0.54
C GLY A 15 -13.75 -57.66 1.73
N ALA A 16 -13.00 -57.82 2.82
CA ALA A 16 -13.02 -56.89 3.94
C ALA A 16 -12.52 -55.51 3.47
N ILE A 17 -13.42 -54.52 3.44
CA ILE A 17 -13.04 -53.11 3.23
C ILE A 17 -12.41 -52.64 4.53
N ILE A 18 -11.08 -52.52 4.53
CA ILE A 18 -10.36 -51.82 5.60
C ILE A 18 -10.73 -50.35 5.47
N LEU A 19 -11.59 -49.89 6.38
CA LEU A 19 -11.88 -48.47 6.58
C LEU A 19 -10.60 -47.82 7.13
N ALA A 20 -9.76 -47.27 6.25
CA ALA A 20 -8.73 -46.36 6.70
C ALA A 20 -9.43 -45.13 7.31
N PRO A 21 -9.05 -44.67 8.51
CA PRO A 21 -9.52 -43.37 8.97
C PRO A 21 -9.02 -42.35 7.95
N VAL A 22 -9.96 -41.63 7.33
CA VAL A 22 -9.66 -40.35 6.68
C VAL A 22 -9.15 -39.45 7.80
N ALA A 23 -7.84 -39.50 8.04
CA ALA A 23 -7.14 -38.51 8.83
C ALA A 23 -7.54 -37.17 8.25
N GLY A 24 -8.18 -36.36 9.09
CA GLY A 24 -8.90 -35.17 8.68
C GLY A 24 -8.10 -34.37 7.67
N ALA A 25 -8.70 -34.12 6.51
CA ALA A 25 -8.32 -32.98 5.71
C ALA A 25 -8.50 -31.78 6.64
N GLN A 26 -7.40 -31.33 7.25
CA GLN A 26 -7.34 -30.07 7.94
C GLN A 26 -7.70 -29.04 6.88
N ALA A 27 -8.91 -28.48 7.00
CA ALA A 27 -9.23 -27.22 6.38
C ALA A 27 -8.21 -26.22 6.94
N GLU A 28 -7.10 -26.04 6.22
CA GLU A 28 -6.14 -24.97 6.47
C GLU A 28 -6.92 -23.67 6.45
N ASN A 29 -7.08 -23.15 7.65
CA ASN A 29 -7.78 -21.95 8.03
C ASN A 29 -7.47 -20.83 7.03
N SER A 30 -8.35 -20.63 6.04
CA SER A 30 -8.28 -19.54 5.07
C SER A 30 -8.71 -18.23 5.72
N ARG A 31 -8.19 -17.93 6.91
CA ARG A 31 -8.26 -16.57 7.44
C ARG A 31 -7.37 -15.75 6.53
N GLU A 32 -8.00 -14.87 5.78
CA GLU A 32 -7.35 -13.69 5.23
C GLU A 32 -6.54 -13.06 6.36
N GLU A 33 -5.22 -13.23 6.30
CA GLU A 33 -4.32 -12.60 7.24
C GLU A 33 -4.59 -11.09 7.13
N GLY A 34 -4.90 -10.46 8.27
CA GLY A 34 -5.20 -9.04 8.29
C GLY A 34 -4.05 -8.22 7.67
N PRO A 35 -4.27 -6.92 7.41
CA PRO A 35 -3.22 -6.09 6.85
C PRO A 35 -1.95 -6.17 7.71
N THR A 36 -0.80 -6.30 7.04
CA THR A 36 0.50 -6.35 7.70
C THR A 36 0.74 -5.03 8.43
N GLU A 37 1.03 -5.11 9.73
CA GLU A 37 1.23 -3.93 10.56
C GLU A 37 2.59 -3.28 10.29
N ILE A 38 2.60 -1.95 10.28
CA ILE A 38 3.80 -1.13 10.15
C ILE A 38 3.93 -0.31 11.43
N GLU A 39 5.01 -0.58 12.17
CA GLU A 39 5.34 0.09 13.43
C GLU A 39 6.51 1.09 13.31
N LYS A 40 7.23 1.03 12.17
CA LYS A 40 8.41 1.85 11.87
C LYS A 40 8.60 2.02 10.37
N CYS A 41 9.30 3.09 9.98
CA CYS A 41 9.78 3.30 8.62
C CYS A 41 10.54 2.06 8.12
N ARG A 42 10.26 1.61 6.90
CA ARG A 42 10.80 0.38 6.31
C ARG A 42 10.59 0.31 4.80
N THR A 43 11.27 -0.64 4.18
CA THR A 43 10.95 -1.09 2.82
C THR A 43 9.73 -2.01 2.83
N ILE A 44 8.87 -1.84 1.83
CA ILE A 44 7.72 -2.69 1.51
C ILE A 44 8.03 -3.38 0.18
N ASP A 45 8.46 -4.63 0.27
CA ASP A 45 9.03 -5.42 -0.84
C ASP A 45 8.14 -6.59 -1.27
N LYS A 46 6.92 -6.67 -0.74
CA LYS A 46 5.94 -7.68 -1.08
C LYS A 46 4.59 -7.04 -1.42
N PRO A 47 3.85 -7.61 -2.39
CA PRO A 47 2.45 -7.26 -2.59
C PRO A 47 1.62 -7.52 -1.33
N GLY A 48 0.58 -6.72 -1.11
CA GLY A 48 -0.34 -6.93 0.01
C GLY A 48 -0.93 -5.65 0.59
N SER A 49 -1.72 -5.86 1.64
CA SER A 49 -2.31 -4.78 2.43
C SER A 49 -1.48 -4.52 3.67
N TYR A 50 -1.22 -3.25 3.94
CA TYR A 50 -0.42 -2.77 5.05
C TYR A 50 -1.18 -1.68 5.81
N LYS A 51 -0.96 -1.61 7.11
CA LYS A 51 -1.64 -0.62 7.96
C LYS A 51 -0.69 -0.09 9.03
N LEU A 52 -0.67 1.23 9.23
CA LEU A 52 0.00 1.79 10.40
C LEU A 52 -0.75 1.42 11.69
N VAL A 53 0.00 1.18 12.75
CA VAL A 53 -0.56 0.93 14.10
C VAL A 53 -0.09 1.96 15.13
N ASN A 54 0.78 2.88 14.73
CA ASN A 54 1.31 3.99 15.50
C ASN A 54 1.77 5.12 14.57
N ASN A 55 2.09 6.27 15.17
CA ASN A 55 2.77 7.34 14.45
C ASN A 55 4.22 6.95 14.16
N LEU A 56 4.69 7.27 12.95
CA LEU A 56 6.06 7.04 12.52
C LEU A 56 6.86 8.35 12.52
N THR A 57 8.12 8.28 12.94
CA THR A 57 9.08 9.38 12.82
C THR A 57 10.27 8.90 12.01
N ALA A 58 10.55 9.55 10.88
CA ALA A 58 11.72 9.25 10.07
C ALA A 58 12.99 9.84 10.68
N THR A 59 14.09 9.11 10.53
CA THR A 59 15.44 9.62 10.83
C THR A 59 15.93 10.53 9.72
N ALA A 60 16.91 11.39 10.02
CA ALA A 60 17.49 12.32 9.04
C ALA A 60 17.99 11.61 7.76
N GLY A 61 17.74 12.23 6.60
CA GLY A 61 18.32 11.86 5.31
C GLY A 61 17.72 10.67 4.55
N GLY A 62 16.65 10.05 5.05
CA GLY A 62 16.02 8.89 4.39
C GLY A 62 14.54 9.07 4.08
N ASP A 63 14.07 8.27 3.12
CA ASP A 63 12.63 8.03 2.91
C ASP A 63 12.07 7.19 4.08
N CYS A 64 10.78 7.32 4.41
CA CYS A 64 10.20 6.51 5.48
C CYS A 64 9.65 5.16 4.99
N LEU A 65 8.71 5.17 4.03
CA LEU A 65 8.15 3.97 3.43
C LEU A 65 8.60 3.88 1.97
N ASN A 66 9.53 2.98 1.69
CA ASN A 66 10.03 2.73 0.33
C ASN A 66 9.36 1.49 -0.25
N ILE A 67 8.53 1.66 -1.27
CA ILE A 67 7.75 0.59 -1.89
C ILE A 67 8.48 0.11 -3.15
N THR A 68 8.85 -1.17 -3.16
CA THR A 68 9.52 -1.82 -4.28
C THR A 68 8.70 -2.94 -4.90
N ALA A 69 7.47 -3.14 -4.44
CA ALA A 69 6.52 -4.12 -4.95
C ALA A 69 5.26 -3.45 -5.52
N SER A 70 4.65 -4.09 -6.51
CA SER A 70 3.33 -3.72 -7.05
C SER A 70 2.19 -4.31 -6.20
N PHE A 71 0.96 -3.84 -6.44
CA PHE A 71 -0.25 -4.30 -5.73
C PHE A 71 -0.15 -4.12 -4.20
N VAL A 72 0.27 -2.92 -3.80
CA VAL A 72 0.47 -2.54 -2.40
C VAL A 72 -0.60 -1.55 -1.98
N THR A 73 -1.31 -1.86 -0.90
CA THR A 73 -2.17 -0.89 -0.21
C THR A 73 -1.54 -0.51 1.11
N ILE A 74 -1.38 0.78 1.37
CA ILE A 74 -0.98 1.34 2.65
C ILE A 74 -2.14 2.19 3.19
N ASP A 75 -2.71 1.74 4.30
CA ASP A 75 -3.65 2.53 5.10
C ASP A 75 -2.92 3.12 6.31
N LEU A 76 -2.84 4.46 6.38
CA LEU A 76 -2.25 5.12 7.53
C LEU A 76 -3.17 5.09 8.76
N ALA A 77 -4.41 4.63 8.63
CA ALA A 77 -5.37 4.39 9.71
C ALA A 77 -5.53 5.56 10.70
N GLY A 78 -5.41 6.80 10.21
CA GLY A 78 -5.47 8.03 11.00
C GLY A 78 -4.15 8.43 11.68
N PHE A 79 -3.10 7.61 11.61
CA PHE A 79 -1.78 7.92 12.15
C PHE A 79 -0.98 8.86 11.23
N SER A 80 0.11 9.40 11.78
CA SER A 80 1.02 10.32 11.10
C SER A 80 2.36 9.70 10.73
N ILE A 81 2.93 10.13 9.61
CA ILE A 81 4.35 9.97 9.31
C ILE A 81 5.01 11.36 9.35
N SER A 82 5.92 11.58 10.30
CA SER A 82 6.65 12.84 10.44
C SER A 82 8.13 12.69 10.07
N GLY A 83 8.64 13.62 9.28
CA GLY A 83 10.06 13.71 8.96
C GLY A 83 10.89 14.37 10.07
N PRO A 84 12.22 14.39 9.91
CA PRO A 84 13.18 14.82 10.93
C PRO A 84 13.13 16.32 11.28
N SER A 85 12.28 17.13 10.65
CA SER A 85 12.20 18.60 10.77
C SER A 85 13.52 19.37 10.52
N SER A 86 14.56 18.65 10.08
CA SER A 86 15.91 19.12 9.81
C SER A 86 16.39 18.53 8.48
N ASN A 87 17.33 19.22 7.83
CA ASN A 87 17.83 18.81 6.52
C ASN A 87 18.96 17.78 6.63
N PRO A 88 19.07 16.86 5.66
CA PRO A 88 18.14 16.63 4.54
C PRO A 88 16.92 15.79 4.96
N ALA A 89 15.75 16.10 4.41
CA ALA A 89 14.54 15.28 4.56
C ALA A 89 14.26 14.50 3.26
N GLY A 90 13.91 13.22 3.36
CA GLY A 90 13.53 12.40 2.19
C GLY A 90 12.07 12.57 1.79
N THR A 91 11.49 11.52 1.21
CA THR A 91 10.07 11.37 0.90
C THR A 91 9.38 10.50 1.95
N ALA A 92 8.18 10.86 2.40
CA ALA A 92 7.51 10.03 3.41
C ALA A 92 7.13 8.65 2.85
N ILE A 93 6.53 8.62 1.66
CA ILE A 93 6.14 7.39 0.98
C ILE A 93 6.56 7.50 -0.49
N THR A 94 7.40 6.58 -0.94
CA THR A 94 7.98 6.60 -2.29
C THR A 94 7.82 5.26 -2.99
N ALA A 95 7.60 5.30 -4.30
CA ALA A 95 7.61 4.14 -5.16
C ALA A 95 8.17 4.50 -6.54
N GLY A 96 9.04 3.63 -7.07
CA GLY A 96 9.66 3.84 -8.39
C GLY A 96 8.72 3.55 -9.56
N THR A 97 9.11 3.99 -10.76
CA THR A 97 8.34 3.85 -12.00
C THR A 97 8.13 2.42 -12.50
N HIS A 98 8.78 1.43 -11.89
CA HIS A 98 8.65 0.01 -12.21
C HIS A 98 7.56 -0.70 -11.40
N THR A 99 6.88 0.02 -10.50
CA THR A 99 5.77 -0.50 -9.69
C THR A 99 4.42 -0.18 -10.35
N THR A 100 3.35 -0.86 -9.93
CA THR A 100 1.97 -0.57 -10.38
C THR A 100 0.98 -0.81 -9.25
N ASP A 101 -0.18 -0.18 -9.33
CA ASP A 101 -1.34 -0.43 -8.46
C ASP A 101 -1.02 -0.24 -6.98
N ILE A 102 -0.44 0.92 -6.65
CA ILE A 102 -0.15 1.32 -5.27
C ILE A 102 -1.25 2.24 -4.76
N ALA A 103 -1.87 1.91 -3.62
CA ALA A 103 -2.83 2.76 -2.95
C ALA A 103 -2.28 3.26 -1.61
N VAL A 104 -2.35 4.57 -1.35
CA VAL A 104 -1.95 5.19 -0.08
C VAL A 104 -3.10 6.04 0.45
N ARG A 105 -3.51 5.83 1.71
CA ARG A 105 -4.71 6.49 2.24
C ARG A 105 -4.75 6.78 3.74
N ASN A 106 -5.69 7.66 4.12
CA ASN A 106 -6.21 7.89 5.47
C ASN A 106 -5.17 8.22 6.55
N GLY A 107 -4.48 9.35 6.44
CA GLY A 107 -3.59 9.79 7.51
C GLY A 107 -2.95 11.14 7.26
N SER A 108 -1.86 11.41 7.99
CA SER A 108 -1.15 12.67 7.88
C SER A 108 0.34 12.50 7.63
N ILE A 109 0.92 13.42 6.85
CA ILE A 109 2.34 13.42 6.52
C ILE A 109 2.88 14.84 6.75
N SER A 110 4.04 14.94 7.40
CA SER A 110 4.67 16.24 7.58
C SER A 110 6.19 16.23 7.65
N PHE A 111 6.82 17.38 7.40
CA PHE A 111 8.26 17.62 7.60
C PHE A 111 9.19 16.77 6.71
N PHE A 112 8.73 16.39 5.53
CA PHE A 112 9.54 15.76 4.48
C PHE A 112 9.92 16.79 3.41
N SER A 113 10.68 16.39 2.38
CA SER A 113 10.84 17.19 1.14
C SER A 113 9.66 16.94 0.18
N SER A 114 9.19 15.69 0.13
CA SER A 114 7.99 15.28 -0.60
C SER A 114 7.12 14.40 0.30
N GLY A 115 5.79 14.56 0.23
CA GLY A 115 4.89 13.75 1.05
C GLY A 115 4.75 12.35 0.47
N VAL A 116 4.19 12.27 -0.73
CA VAL A 116 3.96 11.03 -1.46
C VAL A 116 4.49 11.18 -2.89
N SER A 117 5.28 10.21 -3.35
CA SER A 117 5.77 10.14 -4.73
C SER A 117 5.61 8.72 -5.27
N LEU A 118 4.55 8.50 -6.07
CA LEU A 118 4.24 7.20 -6.67
C LEU A 118 4.45 7.26 -8.18
N GLY A 119 5.64 6.83 -8.64
CA GLY A 119 5.97 6.80 -10.05
C GLY A 119 5.33 5.66 -10.84
N GLY A 120 4.75 4.68 -10.15
CA GLY A 120 4.09 3.52 -10.76
C GLY A 120 2.68 3.82 -11.25
N ASP A 121 2.29 3.22 -12.38
CA ASP A 121 0.98 3.41 -13.00
C ASP A 121 -0.15 2.83 -12.12
N GLY A 122 -1.38 3.31 -12.35
CA GLY A 122 -2.56 2.83 -11.62
C GLY A 122 -2.57 3.21 -10.12
N SER A 123 -1.69 4.12 -9.70
CA SER A 123 -1.56 4.48 -8.29
C SER A 123 -2.71 5.37 -7.81
N ILE A 124 -3.07 5.24 -6.54
CA ILE A 124 -4.14 6.00 -5.90
C ILE A 124 -3.62 6.65 -4.62
N VAL A 125 -3.81 7.96 -4.49
CA VAL A 125 -3.55 8.69 -3.24
C VAL A 125 -4.85 9.36 -2.78
N GLU A 126 -5.37 8.94 -1.63
CA GLU A 126 -6.66 9.44 -1.13
C GLU A 126 -6.71 9.76 0.36
N GLY A 127 -7.46 10.81 0.72
CA GLY A 127 -7.76 11.10 2.12
C GLY A 127 -6.53 11.43 2.98
N LEU A 128 -5.47 11.99 2.38
CA LEU A 128 -4.27 12.40 3.10
C LEU A 128 -4.33 13.88 3.51
N ARG A 129 -3.71 14.17 4.66
CA ARG A 129 -3.39 15.52 5.12
C ARG A 129 -1.87 15.72 5.09
N VAL A 130 -1.37 16.52 4.15
CA VAL A 130 0.07 16.70 3.89
C VAL A 130 0.49 18.14 4.20
N SER A 131 1.53 18.35 5.02
CA SER A 131 1.98 19.70 5.44
C SER A 131 3.42 19.85 5.95
N GLY A 132 3.87 21.07 6.25
CA GLY A 132 5.11 21.29 7.01
C GLY A 132 6.39 21.21 6.18
N PHE A 133 6.32 21.59 4.90
CA PHE A 133 7.44 21.58 3.96
C PHE A 133 8.03 22.99 3.86
N GLY A 134 8.84 23.38 4.86
CA GLY A 134 9.21 24.79 5.09
C GLY A 134 10.68 25.17 4.83
N VAL A 135 11.57 24.25 4.46
CA VAL A 135 13.03 24.52 4.53
C VAL A 135 13.80 24.16 3.25
N VAL A 136 13.19 23.47 2.29
CA VAL A 136 13.83 23.11 1.02
C VAL A 136 12.86 23.23 -0.15
N THR A 137 13.38 23.14 -1.36
CA THR A 137 12.63 22.97 -2.61
C THR A 137 11.71 21.77 -2.47
N ALA A 138 10.52 21.97 -1.91
CA ALA A 138 9.47 20.98 -2.00
C ALA A 138 9.21 20.80 -3.50
N ASP A 139 9.55 19.63 -4.06
CA ASP A 139 9.33 19.39 -5.48
C ASP A 139 7.82 19.21 -5.70
N VAL A 140 7.22 18.23 -5.02
CA VAL A 140 5.78 17.95 -5.09
C VAL A 140 5.30 17.37 -3.75
N ALA A 141 4.23 17.90 -3.17
CA ALA A 141 3.70 17.34 -1.92
C ALA A 141 3.04 15.97 -2.13
N ILE A 142 2.24 15.82 -3.19
CA ILE A 142 1.67 14.54 -3.64
C ILE A 142 1.87 14.42 -5.15
N SER A 143 2.64 13.41 -5.58
CA SER A 143 2.79 13.01 -6.97
C SER A 143 2.33 11.57 -7.14
N ALA A 144 1.45 11.31 -8.11
CA ALA A 144 1.04 9.94 -8.43
C ALA A 144 0.65 9.75 -9.90
N ASN A 145 1.09 8.64 -10.50
CA ASN A 145 0.64 8.22 -11.81
C ASN A 145 -0.71 7.48 -11.74
N GLY A 146 -1.78 8.24 -11.49
CA GLY A 146 -3.14 7.70 -11.41
C GLY A 146 -4.13 8.67 -10.78
N ILE A 147 -4.81 8.25 -9.72
CA ILE A 147 -5.89 9.01 -9.09
C ILE A 147 -5.40 9.69 -7.82
N VAL A 148 -5.55 11.01 -7.74
CA VAL A 148 -5.31 11.79 -6.52
C VAL A 148 -6.62 12.44 -6.10
N LYS A 149 -7.20 12.02 -4.97
CA LYS A 149 -8.52 12.51 -4.55
C LYS A 149 -8.72 12.72 -3.06
N GLY A 150 -9.53 13.71 -2.68
CA GLY A 150 -9.90 13.88 -1.27
C GLY A 150 -8.74 14.27 -0.35
N ASN A 151 -7.64 14.80 -0.90
CA ASN A 151 -6.45 15.17 -0.12
C ASN A 151 -6.49 16.64 0.29
N THR A 152 -5.90 16.94 1.44
CA THR A 152 -5.65 18.31 1.89
C THR A 152 -4.14 18.54 2.01
N VAL A 153 -3.67 19.51 1.25
CA VAL A 153 -2.28 19.88 1.10
C VAL A 153 -2.20 21.32 1.58
N PHE A 154 -1.53 21.61 2.71
CA PHE A 154 -1.36 22.98 3.22
C PHE A 154 0.06 23.28 3.77
N ALA A 155 0.38 24.56 3.93
CA ALA A 155 1.64 25.04 4.54
C ALA A 155 2.94 24.65 3.80
N PHE A 156 2.98 24.83 2.48
CA PHE A 156 4.19 24.72 1.65
C PHE A 156 4.78 26.11 1.41
N ALA A 157 5.45 26.65 2.41
CA ALA A 157 6.33 27.78 2.18
C ALA A 157 7.59 27.24 1.51
N GLY A 158 7.57 27.13 0.18
CA GLY A 158 8.76 26.77 -0.57
C GLY A 158 9.96 27.57 -0.03
N GLY A 159 11.00 26.86 0.42
CA GLY A 159 12.12 27.44 1.13
C GLY A 159 12.89 28.42 0.25
N GLY A 160 12.62 29.72 0.41
CA GLY A 160 13.28 30.81 -0.32
C GLY A 160 13.13 30.75 -1.85
N PRO A 161 13.43 31.83 -2.59
CA PRO A 161 13.58 31.74 -4.04
C PRO A 161 14.79 30.84 -4.39
N PRO A 162 14.69 29.93 -5.39
CA PRO A 162 13.56 29.67 -6.30
C PRO A 162 12.78 28.42 -5.87
N ALA A 163 11.96 28.49 -4.83
CA ALA A 163 11.18 27.33 -4.43
C ALA A 163 9.93 27.12 -5.30
N ASN A 164 9.93 26.01 -6.03
CA ASN A 164 8.92 25.61 -7.01
C ASN A 164 7.90 24.61 -6.43
N GLY A 165 7.39 24.87 -5.22
CA GLY A 165 6.45 23.95 -4.56
C GLY A 165 5.19 23.69 -5.38
N VAL A 166 5.04 22.46 -5.87
CA VAL A 166 3.79 21.93 -6.43
C VAL A 166 3.01 21.23 -5.33
N GLY A 167 1.73 21.57 -5.16
CA GLY A 167 0.87 20.89 -4.18
C GLY A 167 0.57 19.46 -4.61
N ILE A 168 -0.14 19.31 -5.73
CA ILE A 168 -0.53 18.01 -6.26
C ILE A 168 -0.15 17.93 -7.74
N SER A 169 0.47 16.81 -8.13
CA SER A 169 0.74 16.44 -9.53
C SER A 169 0.18 15.05 -9.79
N ALA A 170 -0.61 14.87 -10.85
CA ALA A 170 -1.05 13.54 -11.25
C ALA A 170 -1.24 13.41 -12.76
N THR A 171 -0.97 12.23 -13.31
CA THR A 171 -1.22 11.96 -14.74
C THR A 171 -2.65 11.52 -15.04
N GLY A 172 -3.43 11.15 -14.01
CA GLY A 172 -4.80 10.67 -14.14
C GLY A 172 -5.84 11.64 -13.58
N VAL A 173 -6.70 11.15 -12.66
CA VAL A 173 -7.84 11.92 -12.14
C VAL A 173 -7.45 12.69 -10.87
N VAL A 174 -7.65 14.00 -10.90
CA VAL A 174 -7.50 14.88 -9.72
C VAL A 174 -8.87 15.41 -9.31
N THR A 175 -9.38 15.00 -8.13
CA THR A 175 -10.74 15.41 -7.69
C THR A 175 -10.90 15.56 -6.18
N GLY A 176 -11.68 16.55 -5.73
CA GLY A 176 -11.99 16.74 -4.31
C GLY A 176 -10.76 17.04 -3.44
N ASN A 177 -9.68 17.58 -4.02
CA ASN A 177 -8.50 17.99 -3.27
C ASN A 177 -8.55 19.47 -2.89
N LEU A 178 -7.95 19.80 -1.75
CA LEU A 178 -7.71 21.16 -1.29
C LEU A 178 -6.20 21.41 -1.23
N VAL A 179 -5.73 22.42 -1.96
CA VAL A 179 -4.33 22.88 -1.93
C VAL A 179 -4.31 24.33 -1.47
N ASP A 180 -3.68 24.58 -0.33
CA ASP A 180 -3.54 25.90 0.27
C ASP A 180 -2.05 26.26 0.49
N GLY A 181 -1.70 27.52 0.22
CA GLY A 181 -0.34 28.04 0.41
C GLY A 181 0.71 27.60 -0.62
N ALA A 182 0.34 26.96 -1.73
CA ALA A 182 1.28 26.63 -2.82
C ALA A 182 1.64 27.89 -3.64
N ARG A 183 2.93 28.15 -3.86
CA ARG A 183 3.43 29.39 -4.50
C ARG A 183 3.53 29.36 -6.03
N HIS A 184 3.43 28.19 -6.68
CA HIS A 184 3.59 28.08 -8.15
C HIS A 184 2.62 27.13 -8.85
N GLY A 185 2.28 25.99 -8.26
CA GLY A 185 1.31 25.05 -8.85
C GLY A 185 0.38 24.51 -7.77
N GLY A 186 -0.92 24.83 -7.86
CA GLY A 186 -1.92 24.24 -6.97
C GLY A 186 -2.09 22.75 -7.29
N MET A 187 -2.65 22.46 -8.46
CA MET A 187 -2.87 21.11 -8.98
C MET A 187 -2.44 21.10 -10.45
N GLN A 188 -1.63 20.11 -10.86
CA GLN A 188 -1.20 19.90 -12.24
C GLN A 188 -1.47 18.46 -12.68
#